data_AF-E1K2G8-F1
#
_entry.id   AF-E1K2G8-F1
#
_cell.length_a   1.000
_cell.length_b   1.000
_cell.length_c   1.000
_cell.angle_alpha   90.00
_cell.angle_beta   90.00
_cell.angle_gamma   90.00
#
_symmetry.space_group_name_H-M   'P 1'
#
loop_
_entity.id
_entity.type
_entity.pdbx_description
1 polymer ?
#
loop_
_entity_poly.entity_id
_entity_poly.type
_entity_poly.pdbx_seq_one_letter_code
_entity_poly.pdbx_strand_id
1 'polypeptide(L)'
;MFCYQCEQTAKGTGCDKLGVCGKTPEVSDLQDLLVYALTGLGQAATTAAAEGKDVPLTTGRFFAKALFSTLTNVNFDAADFGPLIEKTVAERDALAATLTAKLPEGPATFVPAADLDGLIKQGAQHGLKDIPETDPDIRSLKHTLIFGLKGIAAYADHAAILGQEDPAVYAFLYKGLADTFTTDKNLGDWVGLVLKCGEVNLRTMELLDAANTGAYGNPVPTVVPLGARAGKAILVSGHDLKDLKDLLEQTAGKGINIYTHGEMLPAHGYPELKKYPHFYGHYGTAWQNQHKEFAAFPGAILMTTNCIQKPAASYLGNIFTTGLVGWPGATHVKNGDFGPVIEKALAMPGFPEDTDKGTVMTGFGHNAVMGVAGAVIDAVKAGKIRHFFLVAGCDGAKPGRNYYTEFVEKAPADTIVLTLACGKFRFFDKKLGDIGGIPRLLDMGQCNDAYSAIQVAVALAKAFDCGVNELPLSMILSWYEQKAVAILLTLLHLGIKNMRLGPTLPAFLTPNVLNFLVENYDIKPISTPDEDLKAILG
;
A
#
# COMPACT_ATOMS: atom_id res chain seq x y z
N MET A 1 -15.50 18.84 2.39
CA MET A 1 -14.32 17.99 2.66
C MET A 1 -13.61 18.23 3.98
N PHE A 2 -13.16 17.15 4.61
CA PHE A 2 -12.06 17.12 5.57
C PHE A 2 -11.31 15.79 5.42
N CYS A 3 -10.02 15.82 5.09
CA CYS A 3 -9.25 14.59 4.85
C CYS A 3 -7.83 14.71 5.41
N TYR A 4 -7.43 13.74 6.24
CA TYR A 4 -6.10 13.67 6.85
C TYR A 4 -5.47 12.27 6.87
N GLN A 5 -5.94 11.38 5.98
CA GLN A 5 -5.54 9.98 5.96
C GLN A 5 -4.10 9.72 5.46
N CYS A 6 -3.38 10.74 4.98
CA CYS A 6 -2.00 10.59 4.49
C CYS A 6 -1.03 11.57 5.13
N GLU A 7 0.25 11.21 5.10
CA GLU A 7 1.36 11.96 5.72
C GLU A 7 1.45 13.42 5.24
N GLN A 8 1.09 13.67 3.98
CA GLN A 8 1.17 15.00 3.36
C GLN A 8 -0.07 15.87 3.58
N THR A 9 -0.94 15.51 4.52
CA THR A 9 -2.11 16.33 4.84
C THR A 9 -1.70 17.79 5.15
N ALA A 10 -2.53 18.75 4.74
CA ALA A 10 -2.20 20.16 4.84
C ALA A 10 -1.89 20.55 6.30
N LYS A 11 -0.76 21.24 6.48
CA LYS A 11 -0.24 21.70 7.78
C LYS A 11 -0.03 20.59 8.83
N GLY A 12 -0.05 19.32 8.43
CA GLY A 12 -0.01 18.19 9.37
C GLY A 12 -1.28 18.06 10.23
N THR A 13 -2.41 18.65 9.80
CA THR A 13 -3.68 18.60 10.57
C THR A 13 -4.88 18.15 9.74
N GLY A 14 -4.96 18.51 8.46
CA GLY A 14 -6.13 18.18 7.64
C GLY A 14 -6.26 19.04 6.38
N CYS A 15 -6.58 18.40 5.26
CA CYS A 15 -7.01 19.10 4.05
C CYS A 15 -8.49 19.48 4.18
N ASP A 16 -8.80 20.79 4.15
CA ASP A 16 -10.15 21.34 4.34
C ASP A 16 -10.67 22.17 3.14
N LYS A 17 -9.84 22.40 2.12
CA LYS A 17 -10.17 23.16 0.90
C LYS A 17 -9.88 22.40 -0.39
N LEU A 18 -8.70 21.79 -0.44
CA LEU A 18 -8.23 20.95 -1.54
C LEU A 18 -7.22 19.97 -0.94
N GLY A 19 -7.26 18.71 -1.36
CA GLY A 19 -6.24 17.74 -0.98
C GLY A 19 -4.88 18.14 -1.55
N VAL A 20 -3.80 18.00 -0.76
CA VAL A 20 -2.42 18.17 -1.26
C VAL A 20 -2.13 17.20 -2.42
N CYS A 21 -2.80 16.04 -2.44
CA CYS A 21 -2.75 15.08 -3.55
C CYS A 21 -3.52 15.50 -4.81
N GLY A 22 -4.23 16.63 -4.80
CA GLY A 22 -5.10 17.08 -5.88
C GLY A 22 -6.56 16.63 -5.77
N LYS A 23 -6.95 15.91 -4.71
CA LYS A 23 -8.35 15.51 -4.47
C LYS A 23 -9.22 16.74 -4.24
N THR A 24 -10.26 16.90 -5.06
CA THR A 24 -11.22 18.01 -4.93
C THR A 24 -12.20 17.78 -3.76
N PRO A 25 -12.88 18.82 -3.28
CA PRO A 25 -13.91 18.66 -2.25
C PRO A 25 -14.99 17.65 -2.64
N GLU A 26 -15.45 17.69 -3.89
CA GLU A 26 -16.52 16.83 -4.40
C GLU A 26 -16.11 15.35 -4.36
N VAL A 27 -14.90 15.04 -4.84
CA VAL A 27 -14.37 13.67 -4.78
C VAL A 27 -14.15 13.23 -3.33
N SER A 28 -13.69 14.14 -2.46
CA SER A 28 -13.54 13.82 -1.04
C SER A 28 -14.87 13.47 -0.39
N ASP A 29 -15.91 14.26 -0.65
CA ASP A 29 -17.23 14.09 -0.06
C ASP A 29 -17.90 12.81 -0.62
N LEU A 30 -17.68 12.47 -1.89
CA LEU A 30 -18.12 11.18 -2.48
C LEU A 30 -17.40 9.97 -1.87
N GLN A 31 -16.10 10.07 -1.62
CA GLN A 31 -15.36 9.01 -0.92
C GLN A 31 -15.85 8.83 0.53
N ASP A 32 -16.16 9.92 1.22
CA ASP A 32 -16.74 9.90 2.56
C ASP A 32 -18.14 9.22 2.52
N LEU A 33 -18.97 9.56 1.53
CA LEU A 33 -20.28 8.93 1.35
C LEU A 33 -20.18 7.42 1.06
N LEU A 34 -19.21 7.00 0.25
CA LEU A 34 -18.97 5.58 -0.01
C LEU A 34 -18.57 4.84 1.27
N VAL A 35 -17.69 5.40 2.10
CA VAL A 35 -17.33 4.82 3.40
C VAL A 35 -18.54 4.77 4.35
N TYR A 36 -19.39 5.79 4.32
CA TYR A 36 -20.64 5.82 5.08
C TYR A 36 -21.60 4.70 4.63
N ALA A 37 -21.84 4.55 3.33
CA ALA A 37 -22.66 3.47 2.79
C ALA A 37 -22.07 2.08 3.12
N LEU A 38 -20.75 1.92 3.01
CA LEU A 38 -20.05 0.67 3.38
C LEU A 38 -20.18 0.36 4.87
N THR A 39 -20.21 1.38 5.73
CA THR A 39 -20.52 1.18 7.15
C THR A 39 -21.91 0.57 7.32
N GLY A 40 -22.91 1.05 6.57
CA GLY A 40 -24.26 0.46 6.55
C GLY A 40 -24.28 -0.99 6.06
N LEU A 41 -23.56 -1.30 5.00
CA LEU A 41 -23.37 -2.68 4.53
C LEU A 41 -22.67 -3.55 5.59
N GLY A 42 -21.66 -3.01 6.28
CA GLY A 42 -20.97 -3.68 7.36
C GLY A 42 -21.88 -3.99 8.55
N GLN A 43 -22.80 -3.07 8.90
CA GLN A 43 -23.82 -3.27 9.92
C GLN A 43 -24.79 -4.40 9.54
N ALA A 44 -25.25 -4.42 8.28
CA ALA A 44 -26.10 -5.50 7.76
C ALA A 44 -25.39 -6.85 7.76
N ALA A 45 -24.15 -6.91 7.26
CA ALA A 45 -23.34 -8.13 7.20
C ALA A 45 -22.99 -8.68 8.61
N THR A 46 -22.64 -7.80 9.55
CA THR A 46 -22.37 -8.20 10.95
C THR A 46 -23.63 -8.75 11.62
N THR A 47 -24.79 -8.14 11.35
CA THR A 47 -26.08 -8.61 11.86
C THR A 47 -26.48 -9.95 11.23
N ALA A 48 -26.28 -10.13 9.92
CA ALA A 48 -26.50 -11.39 9.22
C ALA A 48 -25.69 -12.52 9.88
N ALA A 49 -24.39 -12.30 10.09
CA ALA A 49 -23.52 -13.28 10.75
C ALA A 49 -23.99 -13.61 12.18
N ALA A 50 -24.43 -12.60 12.95
CA ALA A 50 -24.96 -12.81 14.31
C ALA A 50 -26.26 -13.63 14.33
N GLU A 51 -27.07 -13.56 13.27
CA GLU A 51 -28.27 -14.39 13.08
C GLU A 51 -27.97 -15.75 12.42
N GLY A 52 -26.71 -16.09 12.19
CA GLY A 52 -26.30 -17.33 11.51
C GLY A 52 -26.65 -17.35 10.02
N LYS A 53 -26.77 -16.19 9.39
CA LYS A 53 -27.02 -16.04 7.95
C LYS A 53 -25.70 -15.84 7.20
N ASP A 54 -25.61 -16.48 6.04
CA ASP A 54 -24.43 -16.39 5.18
C ASP A 54 -24.31 -15.00 4.54
N VAL A 55 -23.11 -14.45 4.57
CA VAL A 55 -22.73 -13.28 3.78
C VAL A 55 -21.91 -13.76 2.58
N PRO A 56 -22.36 -13.52 1.32
CA PRO A 56 -21.65 -14.01 0.15
C PRO A 56 -20.21 -13.50 0.05
N LEU A 57 -19.27 -14.36 -0.38
CA LEU A 57 -17.88 -13.95 -0.63
C LEU A 57 -17.78 -12.82 -1.66
N THR A 58 -18.70 -12.79 -2.63
CA THR A 58 -18.79 -11.71 -3.62
C THR A 58 -19.02 -10.35 -2.96
N THR A 59 -19.78 -10.30 -1.86
CA THR A 59 -19.95 -9.08 -1.05
C THR A 59 -18.66 -8.72 -0.33
N GLY A 60 -17.88 -9.69 0.15
CA GLY A 60 -16.56 -9.45 0.75
C GLY A 60 -15.57 -8.84 -0.22
N ARG A 61 -15.46 -9.43 -1.41
CA ARG A 61 -14.63 -8.90 -2.49
C ARG A 61 -15.08 -7.51 -2.93
N PHE A 62 -16.39 -7.29 -3.09
CA PHE A 62 -16.91 -5.96 -3.45
C PHE A 62 -16.61 -4.92 -2.36
N PHE A 63 -16.83 -5.26 -1.09
CA PHE A 63 -16.55 -4.37 0.03
C PHE A 63 -15.08 -3.95 0.08
N ALA A 64 -14.15 -4.91 -0.09
CA ALA A 64 -12.72 -4.62 -0.16
C ALA A 64 -12.41 -3.68 -1.33
N LYS A 65 -12.92 -3.95 -2.54
CA LYS A 65 -12.75 -3.10 -3.73
C LYS A 65 -13.26 -1.67 -3.52
N ALA A 66 -14.49 -1.56 -3.03
CA ALA A 66 -15.13 -0.27 -2.78
C ALA A 66 -14.35 0.53 -1.74
N LEU A 67 -13.92 -0.10 -0.64
CA LEU A 67 -13.08 0.56 0.36
C LEU A 67 -11.71 0.97 -0.22
N PHE A 68 -11.10 0.10 -1.04
CA PHE A 68 -9.81 0.37 -1.68
C PHE A 68 -9.84 1.59 -2.62
N SER A 69 -10.96 1.82 -3.32
CA SER A 69 -11.14 2.98 -4.20
C SER A 69 -10.94 4.33 -3.49
N THR A 70 -11.04 4.35 -2.15
CA THR A 70 -10.93 5.56 -1.31
C THR A 70 -9.54 5.77 -0.69
N LEU A 71 -8.54 4.95 -1.05
CA LEU A 71 -7.16 5.18 -0.62
C LEU A 71 -6.58 6.41 -1.32
N THR A 72 -5.55 6.98 -0.70
CA THR A 72 -4.78 8.07 -1.27
C THR A 72 -4.21 7.66 -2.62
N ASN A 73 -4.50 8.51 -3.62
CA ASN A 73 -4.03 8.38 -5.00
C ASN A 73 -4.54 7.15 -5.75
N VAL A 74 -5.71 6.61 -5.41
CA VAL A 74 -6.38 5.55 -6.19
C VAL A 74 -7.32 6.15 -7.24
N ASN A 75 -8.43 6.75 -6.80
CA ASN A 75 -9.48 7.22 -7.71
C ASN A 75 -9.85 8.68 -7.45
N PHE A 76 -9.79 9.49 -8.51
CA PHE A 76 -10.16 10.91 -8.54
C PHE A 76 -11.31 11.23 -9.49
N ASP A 77 -11.89 10.23 -10.14
CA ASP A 77 -13.02 10.41 -11.04
C ASP A 77 -14.34 10.38 -10.25
N ALA A 78 -15.04 11.51 -10.21
CA ALA A 78 -16.30 11.62 -9.47
C ALA A 78 -17.39 10.68 -10.03
N ALA A 79 -17.35 10.38 -11.34
CA ALA A 79 -18.35 9.53 -11.98
C ALA A 79 -18.28 8.07 -11.51
N ASP A 80 -17.13 7.62 -11.01
CA ASP A 80 -16.94 6.23 -10.57
C ASP A 80 -17.62 5.95 -9.22
N PHE A 81 -17.86 6.97 -8.39
CA PHE A 81 -18.35 6.76 -7.02
C PHE A 81 -19.85 6.53 -6.93
N GLY A 82 -20.66 7.10 -7.83
CA GLY A 82 -22.12 6.87 -7.86
C GLY A 82 -22.48 5.39 -7.96
N PRO A 83 -21.99 4.67 -8.99
CA PRO A 83 -22.22 3.23 -9.13
C PRO A 83 -21.72 2.38 -7.94
N LEU A 84 -20.60 2.77 -7.31
CA LEU A 84 -20.10 2.09 -6.11
C LEU A 84 -21.03 2.28 -4.91
N ILE A 85 -21.55 3.48 -4.71
CA ILE A 85 -22.51 3.79 -3.62
C ILE A 85 -23.82 3.04 -3.85
N GLU A 86 -24.38 3.09 -5.06
CA GLU A 86 -25.61 2.39 -5.43
C GLU A 86 -25.49 0.88 -5.20
N LYS A 87 -24.39 0.27 -5.66
CA LYS A 87 -24.15 -1.17 -5.46
C LYS A 87 -23.99 -1.52 -3.98
N THR A 88 -23.33 -0.67 -3.20
CA THR A 88 -23.19 -0.86 -1.74
C THR A 88 -24.54 -0.89 -1.04
N VAL A 89 -25.41 0.06 -1.38
CA VAL A 89 -26.78 0.15 -0.85
C VAL A 89 -27.61 -1.06 -1.29
N ALA A 90 -27.51 -1.47 -2.55
CA ALA A 90 -28.23 -2.64 -3.05
C ALA A 90 -27.82 -3.95 -2.34
N GLU A 91 -26.51 -4.18 -2.13
CA GLU A 91 -26.05 -5.35 -1.38
C GLU A 91 -26.46 -5.30 0.09
N ARG A 92 -26.46 -4.10 0.70
CA ARG A 92 -26.95 -3.90 2.07
C ARG A 92 -28.43 -4.24 2.18
N ASP A 93 -29.25 -3.73 1.27
CA ASP A 93 -30.71 -3.93 1.30
C ASP A 93 -31.08 -5.39 1.02
N ALA A 94 -30.33 -6.06 0.14
CA ALA A 94 -30.46 -7.49 -0.10
C ALA A 94 -30.18 -8.31 1.17
N LEU A 95 -29.11 -7.99 1.91
CA LEU A 95 -28.84 -8.62 3.21
C LEU A 95 -29.93 -8.28 4.23
N ALA A 96 -30.29 -6.99 4.35
CA ALA A 96 -31.30 -6.51 5.29
C ALA A 96 -32.66 -7.19 5.13
N ALA A 97 -33.08 -7.46 3.89
CA ALA A 97 -34.32 -8.18 3.58
C ALA A 97 -34.33 -9.62 4.11
N THR A 98 -33.17 -10.21 4.38
CA THR A 98 -33.08 -11.54 5.00
C THR A 98 -33.17 -11.48 6.52
N LEU A 99 -32.90 -10.34 7.16
CA LEU A 99 -32.71 -10.21 8.62
C LEU A 99 -34.02 -10.23 9.42
N THR A 100 -33.94 -10.69 10.66
CA THR A 100 -35.06 -10.54 11.63
C THR A 100 -34.87 -9.32 12.54
N ALA A 101 -33.62 -8.98 12.85
CA ALA A 101 -33.25 -7.82 13.63
C ALA A 101 -33.43 -6.54 12.82
N LYS A 102 -33.92 -5.49 13.49
CA LYS A 102 -33.99 -4.16 12.91
C LYS A 102 -32.59 -3.56 12.89
N LEU A 103 -32.17 -3.08 11.72
CA LEU A 103 -30.90 -2.35 11.57
C LEU A 103 -30.96 -0.96 12.22
N PRO A 104 -29.83 -0.44 12.72
CA PRO A 104 -29.77 0.88 13.35
C PRO A 104 -30.06 2.00 12.34
N GLU A 105 -30.63 3.11 12.81
CA GLU A 105 -30.77 4.32 11.99
C GLU A 105 -29.39 4.90 11.63
N GLY A 106 -29.32 5.57 10.47
CA GLY A 106 -28.09 6.17 9.95
C GLY A 106 -27.54 5.35 8.77
N PRO A 107 -26.28 4.88 8.79
CA PRO A 107 -25.67 4.21 7.64
C PRO A 107 -26.49 3.01 7.11
N ALA A 108 -27.06 2.19 8.00
CA ALA A 108 -27.81 1.00 7.60
C ALA A 108 -29.16 1.31 6.94
N THR A 109 -29.70 2.51 7.11
CA THR A 109 -30.97 2.98 6.52
C THR A 109 -30.77 4.10 5.51
N PHE A 110 -29.52 4.42 5.17
CA PHE A 110 -29.16 5.48 4.23
C PHE A 110 -29.76 5.23 2.83
N VAL A 111 -30.32 6.28 2.21
CA VAL A 111 -30.84 6.21 0.84
C VAL A 111 -30.03 7.19 -0.02
N PRO A 112 -29.35 6.72 -1.08
CA PRO A 112 -28.56 7.58 -1.95
C PRO A 112 -29.45 8.50 -2.77
N ALA A 113 -28.99 9.74 -2.98
CA ALA A 113 -29.62 10.65 -3.93
C ALA A 113 -29.52 10.11 -5.37
N ALA A 114 -30.45 10.53 -6.23
CA ALA A 114 -30.57 10.01 -7.60
C ALA A 114 -29.55 10.60 -8.60
N ASP A 115 -28.84 11.67 -8.23
CA ASP A 115 -27.87 12.34 -9.09
C ASP A 115 -26.57 12.67 -8.35
N LEU A 116 -25.51 12.95 -9.12
CA LEU A 116 -24.18 13.19 -8.60
C LEU A 116 -24.12 14.38 -7.64
N ASP A 117 -24.83 15.47 -7.96
CA ASP A 117 -24.88 16.66 -7.10
C ASP A 117 -25.54 16.37 -5.76
N GLY A 118 -26.59 15.54 -5.75
CA GLY A 118 -27.25 15.06 -4.55
C GLY A 118 -26.33 14.18 -3.71
N LEU A 119 -25.58 13.26 -4.34
CA LEU A 119 -24.61 12.41 -3.67
C LEU A 119 -23.50 13.26 -3.02
N ILE A 120 -22.96 14.26 -3.72
CA ILE A 120 -21.95 15.17 -3.17
C ILE A 120 -22.51 15.90 -1.93
N LYS A 121 -23.74 16.40 -2.00
CA LYS A 121 -24.39 17.08 -0.85
C LYS A 121 -24.59 16.16 0.35
N GLN A 122 -24.94 14.90 0.13
CA GLN A 122 -25.05 13.89 1.19
C GLN A 122 -23.67 13.57 1.79
N GLY A 123 -22.65 13.40 0.93
CA GLY A 123 -21.28 13.11 1.36
C GLY A 123 -20.69 14.18 2.28
N ALA A 124 -20.98 15.45 2.00
CA ALA A 124 -20.55 16.57 2.83
C ALA A 124 -21.10 16.54 4.28
N GLN A 125 -22.10 15.70 4.57
CA GLN A 125 -22.73 15.54 5.89
C GLN A 125 -22.22 14.29 6.65
N HIS A 126 -21.41 13.45 6.00
CA HIS A 126 -21.02 12.14 6.50
C HIS A 126 -19.50 11.94 6.43
N GLY A 127 -18.74 13.01 6.61
CA GLY A 127 -17.29 12.98 6.63
C GLY A 127 -16.72 12.37 7.91
N LEU A 128 -15.39 12.28 7.99
CA LEU A 128 -14.68 11.78 9.17
C LEU A 128 -15.06 12.49 10.48
N LYS A 129 -15.43 13.78 10.40
CA LYS A 129 -15.84 14.58 11.57
C LYS A 129 -17.23 14.24 12.09
N ASP A 130 -18.04 13.58 11.27
CA ASP A 130 -19.44 13.26 11.56
C ASP A 130 -19.60 11.84 12.12
N ILE A 131 -18.51 11.07 12.21
CA ILE A 131 -18.46 9.80 12.93
C ILE A 131 -18.78 10.06 14.42
N PRO A 132 -19.77 9.37 15.01
CA PRO A 132 -20.26 9.68 16.35
C PRO A 132 -19.21 9.35 17.41
N GLU A 133 -18.53 10.38 17.91
CA GLU A 133 -17.59 10.29 19.02
C GLU A 133 -17.29 11.68 19.58
N THR A 134 -17.29 11.84 20.91
CA THR A 134 -16.94 13.09 21.58
C THR A 134 -15.55 13.08 22.16
N ASP A 135 -15.03 11.91 22.53
CA ASP A 135 -13.67 11.76 23.05
C ASP A 135 -12.66 11.83 21.89
N PRO A 136 -11.70 12.78 21.91
CA PRO A 136 -10.76 12.95 20.82
C PRO A 136 -9.81 11.75 20.63
N ASP A 137 -9.49 11.02 21.70
CA ASP A 137 -8.59 9.87 21.66
C ASP A 137 -9.29 8.66 21.05
N ILE A 138 -10.54 8.40 21.45
CA ILE A 138 -11.37 7.37 20.81
C ILE A 138 -11.61 7.70 19.35
N ARG A 139 -11.88 8.97 19.01
CA ARG A 139 -12.05 9.40 17.61
C ARG A 139 -10.79 9.14 16.78
N SER A 140 -9.62 9.44 17.34
CA SER A 140 -8.31 9.13 16.74
C SER A 140 -8.16 7.63 16.46
N LEU A 141 -8.54 6.76 17.41
CA LEU A 141 -8.49 5.31 17.21
C LEU A 141 -9.51 4.81 16.19
N LYS A 142 -10.74 5.35 16.16
CA LYS A 142 -11.74 5.06 15.12
C LYS A 142 -11.20 5.38 13.73
N HIS A 143 -10.58 6.55 13.56
CA HIS A 143 -10.02 6.95 12.26
C HIS A 143 -8.79 6.13 11.91
N THR A 144 -7.94 5.82 12.89
CA THR A 144 -6.81 4.89 12.72
C THR A 144 -7.28 3.52 12.23
N LEU A 145 -8.37 2.98 12.81
CA LEU A 145 -8.97 1.74 12.35
C LEU A 145 -9.45 1.85 10.90
N ILE A 146 -10.22 2.89 10.53
CA ILE A 146 -10.67 3.10 9.14
C ILE A 146 -9.50 3.10 8.16
N PHE A 147 -8.39 3.77 8.51
CA PHE A 147 -7.21 3.81 7.66
C PHE A 147 -6.50 2.46 7.59
N GLY A 148 -6.43 1.70 8.69
CA GLY A 148 -5.95 0.32 8.68
C GLY A 148 -6.80 -0.60 7.81
N LEU A 149 -8.13 -0.53 7.92
CA LEU A 149 -9.08 -1.33 7.12
C LEU A 149 -8.94 -1.05 5.62
N LYS A 150 -8.70 0.22 5.24
CA LYS A 150 -8.36 0.60 3.85
C LYS A 150 -7.10 -0.12 3.36
N GLY A 151 -6.04 -0.16 4.16
CA GLY A 151 -4.82 -0.91 3.83
C GLY A 151 -5.06 -2.42 3.68
N ILE A 152 -5.82 -3.03 4.59
CA ILE A 152 -6.23 -4.44 4.49
C ILE A 152 -7.00 -4.70 3.20
N ALA A 153 -7.97 -3.84 2.89
CA ALA A 153 -8.81 -3.98 1.72
C ALA A 153 -8.00 -4.01 0.41
N ALA A 154 -6.91 -3.24 0.34
CA ALA A 154 -5.95 -3.29 -0.78
C ALA A 154 -5.36 -4.68 -0.98
N TYR A 155 -4.80 -5.24 0.09
CA TYR A 155 -4.10 -6.52 0.03
C TYR A 155 -5.08 -7.68 -0.18
N ALA A 156 -6.25 -7.60 0.45
CA ALA A 156 -7.32 -8.58 0.28
C ALA A 156 -7.85 -8.60 -1.16
N ASP A 157 -7.94 -7.45 -1.84
CA ASP A 157 -8.36 -7.39 -3.24
C ASP A 157 -7.34 -8.09 -4.16
N HIS A 158 -6.05 -7.77 -4.03
CA HIS A 158 -5.00 -8.41 -4.83
C HIS A 158 -4.90 -9.92 -4.57
N ALA A 159 -5.04 -10.37 -3.32
CA ALA A 159 -5.06 -11.78 -2.99
C ALA A 159 -6.26 -12.49 -3.67
N ALA A 160 -7.44 -11.87 -3.60
CA ALA A 160 -8.68 -12.42 -4.16
C ALA A 160 -8.66 -12.45 -5.70
N ILE A 161 -8.02 -11.48 -6.36
CA ILE A 161 -7.80 -11.50 -7.83
C ILE A 161 -7.07 -12.78 -8.27
N LEU A 162 -6.19 -13.30 -7.41
CA LEU A 162 -5.41 -14.51 -7.63
C LEU A 162 -6.00 -15.75 -6.93
N GLY A 163 -7.23 -15.66 -6.42
CA GLY A 163 -7.96 -16.79 -5.84
C GLY A 163 -7.58 -17.16 -4.41
N GLN A 164 -6.83 -16.31 -3.70
CA GLN A 164 -6.59 -16.46 -2.26
C GLN A 164 -7.50 -15.51 -1.49
N GLU A 165 -8.39 -16.05 -0.67
CA GLU A 165 -9.26 -15.24 0.18
C GLU A 165 -9.56 -15.97 1.50
N ASP A 166 -9.89 -15.19 2.52
CA ASP A 166 -10.27 -15.71 3.84
C ASP A 166 -11.52 -14.95 4.32
N PRO A 167 -12.66 -15.65 4.54
CA PRO A 167 -13.89 -15.00 4.99
C PRO A 167 -13.72 -14.21 6.30
N ALA A 168 -12.76 -14.59 7.16
CA ALA A 168 -12.49 -13.88 8.40
C ALA A 168 -11.94 -12.46 8.17
N VAL A 169 -11.21 -12.25 7.07
CA VAL A 169 -10.73 -10.91 6.67
C VAL A 169 -11.93 -10.02 6.31
N TYR A 170 -12.87 -10.53 5.52
CA TYR A 170 -14.08 -9.78 5.14
C TYR A 170 -14.98 -9.51 6.34
N ALA A 171 -15.18 -10.51 7.22
CA ALA A 171 -15.93 -10.35 8.45
C ALA A 171 -15.34 -9.23 9.33
N PHE A 172 -14.01 -9.13 9.42
CA PHE A 172 -13.37 -8.04 10.13
C PHE A 172 -13.51 -6.69 9.43
N LEU A 173 -13.44 -6.62 8.09
CA LEU A 173 -13.71 -5.39 7.35
C LEU A 173 -15.14 -4.85 7.63
N TYR A 174 -16.14 -5.73 7.64
CA TYR A 174 -17.52 -5.37 7.96
C TYR A 174 -17.65 -4.86 9.40
N LYS A 175 -17.18 -5.67 10.35
CA LYS A 175 -17.29 -5.38 11.78
C LYS A 175 -16.51 -4.11 12.15
N GLY A 176 -15.30 -3.98 11.63
CA GLY A 176 -14.41 -2.86 11.89
C GLY A 176 -15.02 -1.54 11.45
N LEU A 177 -15.62 -1.46 10.24
CA LEU A 177 -16.34 -0.26 9.82
C LEU A 177 -17.64 -0.06 10.61
N ALA A 178 -18.43 -1.11 10.83
CA ALA A 178 -19.67 -1.03 11.62
C ALA A 178 -19.46 -0.48 13.04
N ASP A 179 -18.40 -0.93 13.72
CA ASP A 179 -18.05 -0.51 15.08
C ASP A 179 -17.75 0.99 15.17
N THR A 180 -17.29 1.64 14.09
CA THR A 180 -16.97 3.08 14.12
C THR A 180 -18.19 3.96 14.40
N PHE A 181 -19.40 3.43 14.13
CA PHE A 181 -20.68 4.09 14.41
C PHE A 181 -21.33 3.68 15.73
N THR A 182 -20.64 2.93 16.59
CA THR A 182 -21.08 2.64 17.96
C THR A 182 -20.39 3.56 18.97
N THR A 183 -21.04 3.79 20.12
CA THR A 183 -20.54 4.68 21.21
C THR A 183 -20.46 3.95 22.56
N ASP A 184 -20.46 2.62 22.53
CA ASP A 184 -20.51 1.72 23.69
C ASP A 184 -19.13 1.22 24.16
N LYS A 185 -18.09 1.45 23.35
CA LYS A 185 -16.72 0.95 23.57
C LYS A 185 -15.87 2.00 24.26
N ASN A 186 -15.11 1.57 25.28
CA ASN A 186 -14.14 2.42 25.96
C ASN A 186 -12.80 2.47 25.20
N LEU A 187 -11.86 3.29 25.67
CA LEU A 187 -10.55 3.46 25.04
C LEU A 187 -9.77 2.14 24.88
N GLY A 188 -9.80 1.26 25.89
CA GLY A 188 -9.12 -0.03 25.86
C GLY A 188 -9.70 -0.98 24.80
N ASP A 189 -11.02 -0.97 24.63
CA ASP A 189 -11.69 -1.73 23.57
C ASP A 189 -11.24 -1.26 22.18
N TRP A 190 -11.10 0.06 22.00
CA TRP A 190 -10.62 0.65 20.75
C TRP A 190 -9.15 0.34 20.46
N VAL A 191 -8.29 0.36 21.49
CA VAL A 191 -6.90 -0.11 21.35
C VAL A 191 -6.90 -1.58 20.92
N GLY A 192 -7.72 -2.43 21.54
CA GLY A 192 -7.87 -3.84 21.17
C GLY A 192 -8.30 -4.02 19.70
N LEU A 193 -9.26 -3.23 19.22
CA LEU A 193 -9.70 -3.28 17.81
C LEU A 193 -8.61 -2.85 16.82
N VAL A 194 -7.84 -1.82 17.16
CA VAL A 194 -6.71 -1.35 16.32
C VAL A 194 -5.59 -2.41 16.27
N LEU A 195 -5.30 -3.09 17.38
CA LEU A 195 -4.35 -4.21 17.38
C LEU A 195 -4.89 -5.43 16.62
N LYS A 196 -6.20 -5.72 16.73
CA LYS A 196 -6.84 -6.75 15.91
C LYS A 196 -6.75 -6.44 14.42
N CYS A 197 -6.82 -5.16 14.04
CA CYS A 197 -6.57 -4.74 12.66
C CYS A 197 -5.17 -5.12 12.20
N GLY A 198 -4.16 -4.99 13.05
CA GLY A 198 -2.79 -5.48 12.78
C GLY A 198 -2.73 -6.99 12.57
N GLU A 199 -3.39 -7.77 13.42
CA GLU A 199 -3.49 -9.23 13.29
C GLU A 199 -4.11 -9.65 11.95
N VAL A 200 -5.26 -9.05 11.60
CA VAL A 200 -5.96 -9.38 10.36
C VAL A 200 -5.16 -8.92 9.14
N ASN A 201 -4.44 -7.81 9.23
CA ASN A 201 -3.53 -7.40 8.16
C ASN A 201 -2.37 -8.38 7.98
N LEU A 202 -1.80 -8.94 9.06
CA LEU A 202 -0.77 -9.99 8.96
C LEU A 202 -1.28 -11.18 8.15
N ARG A 203 -2.49 -11.66 8.48
CA ARG A 203 -3.16 -12.73 7.73
C ARG A 203 -3.42 -12.33 6.27
N THR A 204 -3.79 -11.09 6.03
CA THR A 204 -4.07 -10.61 4.67
C THR A 204 -2.80 -10.52 3.81
N MET A 205 -1.68 -10.07 4.38
CA MET A 205 -0.40 -10.06 3.68
C MET A 205 0.12 -11.49 3.44
N GLU A 206 -0.13 -12.43 4.36
CA GLU A 206 0.15 -13.86 4.14
C GLU A 206 -0.62 -14.43 2.95
N LEU A 207 -1.91 -14.12 2.83
CA LEU A 207 -2.73 -14.54 1.68
C LEU A 207 -2.20 -13.96 0.36
N LEU A 208 -1.79 -12.67 0.37
CA LEU A 208 -1.23 -12.01 -0.80
C LEU A 208 0.16 -12.55 -1.17
N ASP A 209 1.01 -12.85 -0.19
CA ASP A 209 2.30 -13.51 -0.40
C ASP A 209 2.09 -14.89 -1.05
N ALA A 210 1.20 -15.72 -0.49
CA ALA A 210 0.85 -17.03 -1.05
C ALA A 210 0.24 -16.93 -2.46
N ALA A 211 -0.60 -15.92 -2.71
CA ALA A 211 -1.18 -15.65 -4.02
C ALA A 211 -0.11 -15.34 -5.07
N ASN A 212 0.77 -14.39 -4.77
CA ASN A 212 1.82 -13.95 -5.69
C ASN A 212 2.86 -15.04 -5.92
N THR A 213 3.37 -15.65 -4.86
CA THR A 213 4.40 -16.69 -4.95
C THR A 213 3.86 -17.97 -5.58
N GLY A 214 2.61 -18.34 -5.28
CA GLY A 214 1.94 -19.48 -5.89
C GLY A 214 1.66 -19.29 -7.39
N ALA A 215 1.29 -18.08 -7.81
CA ALA A 215 1.01 -17.78 -9.21
C ALA A 215 2.29 -17.55 -10.04
N TYR A 216 3.32 -16.92 -9.45
CA TYR A 216 4.45 -16.40 -10.21
C TYR A 216 5.83 -16.93 -9.79
N GLY A 217 5.86 -17.86 -8.83
CA GLY A 217 7.08 -18.39 -8.22
C GLY A 217 7.62 -17.50 -7.10
N ASN A 218 8.45 -18.07 -6.23
CA ASN A 218 9.12 -17.30 -5.19
C ASN A 218 10.09 -16.28 -5.81
N PRO A 219 10.12 -15.02 -5.34
CA PRO A 219 11.11 -14.05 -5.77
C PRO A 219 12.54 -14.55 -5.61
N VAL A 220 13.37 -14.34 -6.65
CA VAL A 220 14.80 -14.65 -6.66
C VAL A 220 15.63 -13.40 -6.93
N PRO A 221 16.84 -13.27 -6.36
CA PRO A 221 17.73 -12.15 -6.61
C PRO A 221 17.94 -11.93 -8.11
N THR A 222 17.49 -10.79 -8.61
CA THR A 222 17.44 -10.49 -10.04
C THR A 222 18.03 -9.12 -10.31
N VAL A 223 18.94 -9.05 -11.29
CA VAL A 223 19.50 -7.80 -11.78
C VAL A 223 18.53 -7.15 -12.75
N VAL A 224 18.22 -5.87 -12.54
CA VAL A 224 17.24 -5.10 -13.30
C VAL A 224 17.93 -3.90 -13.97
N PRO A 225 17.90 -3.77 -15.30
CA PRO A 225 18.38 -2.59 -16.01
C PRO A 225 17.56 -1.34 -15.69
N LEU A 226 18.24 -0.21 -15.52
CA LEU A 226 17.62 1.14 -15.40
C LEU A 226 17.70 1.96 -16.70
N GLY A 227 18.48 1.46 -17.65
CA GLY A 227 18.61 2.02 -18.99
C GLY A 227 17.36 1.81 -19.84
N ALA A 228 17.35 2.40 -21.04
CA ALA A 228 16.33 2.14 -22.04
C ALA A 228 16.85 1.21 -23.14
N ARG A 229 15.92 0.51 -23.79
CA ARG A 229 16.10 -0.27 -25.01
C ARG A 229 15.30 0.37 -26.12
N ALA A 230 15.94 0.58 -27.27
CA ALA A 230 15.36 1.13 -28.47
C ALA A 230 14.09 0.37 -28.87
N GLY A 231 13.10 1.11 -29.37
CA GLY A 231 11.82 0.59 -29.83
C GLY A 231 10.63 0.97 -28.94
N LYS A 232 9.48 0.36 -29.25
CA LYS A 232 8.19 0.67 -28.61
C LYS A 232 8.23 0.27 -27.14
N ALA A 233 7.48 0.99 -26.31
CA ALA A 233 7.54 0.78 -24.87
C ALA A 233 6.18 0.96 -24.19
N ILE A 234 5.94 0.17 -23.15
CA ILE A 234 4.85 0.38 -22.18
C ILE A 234 5.47 0.45 -20.78
N LEU A 235 5.02 1.42 -19.99
CA LEU A 235 5.35 1.56 -18.57
C LEU A 235 4.19 1.06 -17.72
N VAL A 236 4.43 0.10 -16.83
CA VAL A 236 3.44 -0.39 -15.87
C VAL A 236 3.78 0.11 -14.47
N SER A 237 2.81 0.73 -13.83
CA SER A 237 2.91 1.30 -12.48
C SER A 237 1.77 0.80 -11.59
N GLY A 238 1.95 0.89 -10.28
CA GLY A 238 1.04 0.33 -9.29
C GLY A 238 1.60 -0.96 -8.68
N HIS A 239 0.73 -1.93 -8.38
CA HIS A 239 1.13 -3.15 -7.65
C HIS A 239 0.63 -4.45 -8.28
N ASP A 240 -0.33 -4.41 -9.21
CA ASP A 240 -1.04 -5.62 -9.64
C ASP A 240 -0.21 -6.47 -10.61
N LEU A 241 0.20 -7.65 -10.12
CA LEU A 241 1.03 -8.59 -10.89
C LEU A 241 0.22 -9.36 -11.95
N LYS A 242 -1.11 -9.47 -11.79
CA LYS A 242 -1.98 -10.14 -12.75
C LYS A 242 -2.17 -9.29 -14.01
N ASP A 243 -2.37 -7.99 -13.84
CA ASP A 243 -2.39 -7.03 -14.95
C ASP A 243 -1.05 -7.04 -15.70
N LEU A 244 0.09 -7.07 -15.00
CA LEU A 244 1.39 -7.21 -15.65
C LEU A 244 1.50 -8.53 -16.42
N LYS A 245 1.06 -9.66 -15.84
CA LYS A 245 1.08 -10.97 -16.49
C LYS A 245 0.29 -10.96 -17.79
N ASP A 246 -0.94 -10.45 -17.75
CA ASP A 246 -1.83 -10.37 -18.90
C ASP A 246 -1.25 -9.46 -19.99
N LEU A 247 -0.67 -8.32 -19.59
CA LEU A 247 0.00 -7.42 -20.53
C LEU A 247 1.21 -8.09 -21.19
N LEU A 248 2.04 -8.81 -20.43
CA LEU A 248 3.20 -9.53 -20.95
C LEU A 248 2.81 -10.58 -21.99
N GLU A 249 1.73 -11.31 -21.75
CA GLU A 249 1.17 -12.27 -22.70
C GLU A 249 0.66 -11.57 -23.97
N GLN A 250 -0.13 -10.50 -23.81
CA GLN A 250 -0.74 -9.79 -24.93
C GLN A 250 0.27 -9.01 -25.78
N THR A 251 1.45 -8.71 -25.25
CA THR A 251 2.53 -7.96 -25.92
C THR A 251 3.64 -8.84 -26.49
N ALA A 252 3.63 -10.14 -26.19
CA ALA A 252 4.61 -11.09 -26.70
C ALA A 252 4.67 -11.05 -28.24
N GLY A 253 5.89 -10.88 -28.78
CA GLY A 253 6.12 -10.83 -30.23
C GLY A 253 5.72 -9.52 -30.93
N LYS A 254 5.23 -8.51 -30.21
CA LYS A 254 4.79 -7.22 -30.81
C LYS A 254 5.89 -6.16 -30.94
N GLY A 255 7.12 -6.48 -30.53
CA GLY A 255 8.24 -5.52 -30.56
C GLY A 255 8.08 -4.37 -29.55
N ILE A 256 7.40 -4.61 -28.43
CA ILE A 256 7.18 -3.66 -27.35
C ILE A 256 7.98 -4.11 -26.12
N ASN A 257 8.85 -3.23 -25.62
CA ASN A 257 9.56 -3.44 -24.36
C ASN A 257 8.66 -3.03 -23.18
N ILE A 258 8.53 -3.90 -22.18
CA ILE A 258 7.77 -3.62 -20.96
C ILE A 258 8.72 -3.14 -19.87
N TYR A 259 8.38 -1.99 -19.29
CA TYR A 259 9.08 -1.37 -18.17
C TYR A 259 8.16 -1.34 -16.96
N THR A 260 8.75 -1.52 -15.79
CA THR A 260 8.08 -1.25 -14.50
C THR A 260 8.40 0.16 -14.01
N HIS A 261 7.51 0.75 -13.21
CA HIS A 261 7.73 1.99 -12.46
C HIS A 261 7.24 1.84 -11.02
N GLY A 262 7.89 2.52 -10.07
CA GLY A 262 7.52 2.51 -8.66
C GLY A 262 7.42 1.10 -8.07
N GLU A 263 6.30 0.80 -7.43
CA GLU A 263 6.03 -0.47 -6.74
C GLU A 263 5.95 -1.70 -7.67
N MET A 264 6.07 -1.53 -8.99
CA MET A 264 6.20 -2.66 -9.91
C MET A 264 7.65 -3.18 -10.05
N LEU A 265 8.68 -2.49 -9.52
CA LEU A 265 10.07 -2.98 -9.55
C LEU A 265 10.22 -4.45 -9.10
N PRO A 266 9.62 -4.89 -7.98
CA PRO A 266 9.78 -6.25 -7.47
C PRO A 266 9.25 -7.34 -8.40
N ALA A 267 8.38 -7.00 -9.36
CA ALA A 267 7.87 -7.96 -10.35
C ALA A 267 8.98 -8.66 -11.13
N HIS A 268 10.15 -8.03 -11.29
CA HIS A 268 11.33 -8.64 -11.92
C HIS A 268 11.90 -9.82 -11.14
N GLY A 269 11.67 -9.90 -9.82
CA GLY A 269 12.13 -11.02 -9.00
C GLY A 269 11.35 -12.30 -9.22
N TYR A 270 10.14 -12.24 -9.77
CA TYR A 270 9.25 -13.39 -9.94
C TYR A 270 9.59 -14.18 -11.22
N PRO A 271 10.01 -15.46 -11.12
CA PRO A 271 10.48 -16.24 -12.27
C PRO A 271 9.49 -16.35 -13.43
N GLU A 272 8.20 -16.55 -13.13
CA GLU A 272 7.16 -16.71 -14.17
C GLU A 272 6.85 -15.41 -14.94
N LEU A 273 7.14 -14.26 -14.33
CA LEU A 273 7.08 -12.96 -15.02
C LEU A 273 8.38 -12.68 -15.76
N LYS A 274 9.53 -13.01 -15.16
CA LYS A 274 10.85 -12.69 -15.75
C LYS A 274 11.21 -13.53 -16.98
N LYS A 275 10.52 -14.65 -17.22
CA LYS A 275 10.72 -15.49 -18.42
C LYS A 275 10.41 -14.78 -19.75
N TYR A 276 9.65 -13.68 -19.72
CA TYR A 276 9.33 -12.91 -20.92
C TYR A 276 10.51 -12.00 -21.31
N PRO A 277 11.15 -12.21 -22.47
CA PRO A 277 12.39 -11.51 -22.83
C PRO A 277 12.19 -10.00 -23.11
N HIS A 278 10.96 -9.60 -23.41
CA HIS A 278 10.59 -8.18 -23.58
C HIS A 278 10.21 -7.52 -22.25
N PHE A 279 10.17 -8.25 -21.14
CA PHE A 279 10.10 -7.68 -19.80
C PHE A 279 11.47 -7.14 -19.38
N TYR A 280 11.75 -5.92 -19.79
CA TYR A 280 13.11 -5.43 -19.91
C TYR A 280 13.67 -4.89 -18.60
N GLY A 281 13.15 -3.76 -18.11
CA GLY A 281 13.80 -3.01 -17.02
C GLY A 281 12.85 -2.18 -16.18
N HIS A 282 13.44 -1.32 -15.36
CA HIS A 282 12.72 -0.37 -14.51
C HIS A 282 13.00 1.06 -14.96
N TYR A 283 11.96 1.88 -15.06
CA TYR A 283 12.07 3.26 -15.50
C TYR A 283 11.57 4.20 -14.40
N GLY A 284 12.40 5.18 -14.05
CA GLY A 284 12.06 6.20 -13.08
C GLY A 284 12.32 5.78 -11.64
N THR A 285 11.56 6.38 -10.72
CA THR A 285 11.76 6.25 -9.28
C THR A 285 10.41 6.09 -8.56
N ALA A 286 10.23 6.72 -7.38
CA ALA A 286 8.98 6.67 -6.64
C ALA A 286 7.88 7.54 -7.29
N TRP A 287 6.64 7.21 -6.94
CA TRP A 287 5.42 7.73 -7.54
C TRP A 287 5.33 9.26 -7.63
N GLN A 288 5.95 10.00 -6.71
CA GLN A 288 5.85 11.45 -6.70
C GLN A 288 6.59 12.15 -7.86
N ASN A 289 7.49 11.45 -8.54
CA ASN A 289 8.27 11.99 -9.65
C ASN A 289 7.59 11.77 -11.01
N GLN A 290 6.40 11.15 -11.04
CA GLN A 290 5.73 10.73 -12.27
C GLN A 290 5.44 11.89 -13.22
N HIS A 291 5.20 13.12 -12.74
CA HIS A 291 5.00 14.27 -13.65
C HIS A 291 6.18 14.48 -14.60
N LYS A 292 7.41 14.34 -14.10
CA LYS A 292 8.63 14.48 -14.90
C LYS A 292 8.91 13.20 -15.68
N GLU A 293 8.81 12.05 -15.01
CA GLU A 293 9.21 10.76 -15.56
C GLU A 293 8.22 10.30 -16.65
N PHE A 294 6.91 10.38 -16.43
CA PHE A 294 5.90 9.98 -17.41
C PHE A 294 5.87 10.92 -18.62
N ALA A 295 6.11 12.22 -18.42
CA ALA A 295 6.24 13.17 -19.53
C ALA A 295 7.45 12.86 -20.43
N ALA A 296 8.51 12.28 -19.87
CA ALA A 296 9.71 11.89 -20.61
C ALA A 296 9.66 10.46 -21.17
N PHE A 297 8.65 9.65 -20.81
CA PHE A 297 8.52 8.28 -21.28
C PHE A 297 7.85 8.25 -22.66
N PRO A 298 8.53 7.75 -23.72
CA PRO A 298 8.04 7.85 -25.10
C PRO A 298 7.08 6.71 -25.49
N GLY A 299 6.22 6.27 -24.56
CA GLY A 299 5.35 5.11 -24.71
C GLY A 299 4.02 5.25 -23.98
N ALA A 300 3.21 4.17 -23.98
CA ALA A 300 1.97 4.14 -23.20
C ALA A 300 2.26 3.84 -21.72
N ILE A 301 1.39 4.30 -20.82
CA ILE A 301 1.53 4.11 -19.37
C ILE A 301 0.27 3.45 -18.84
N LEU A 302 0.40 2.36 -18.09
CA LEU A 302 -0.70 1.64 -17.44
C LEU A 302 -0.59 1.77 -15.92
N MET A 303 -1.61 2.36 -15.30
CA MET A 303 -1.74 2.48 -13.85
C MET A 303 -2.67 1.40 -13.31
N THR A 304 -2.11 0.39 -12.63
CA THR A 304 -2.87 -0.75 -12.07
C THR A 304 -3.48 -0.46 -10.70
N THR A 305 -2.83 0.42 -9.92
CA THR A 305 -3.27 0.86 -8.58
C THR A 305 -2.80 2.29 -8.31
N ASN A 306 -2.94 2.76 -7.06
CA ASN A 306 -2.21 3.93 -6.59
C ASN A 306 -0.68 3.78 -6.77
N CYS A 307 0.08 4.86 -6.92
CA CYS A 307 -0.31 6.26 -6.74
C CYS A 307 -0.37 7.03 -8.07
N ILE A 308 -1.58 7.28 -8.58
CA ILE A 308 -1.78 8.22 -9.69
C ILE A 308 -1.74 9.67 -9.17
N GLN A 309 -0.96 10.53 -9.82
CA GLN A 309 -1.04 11.99 -9.66
C GLN A 309 -1.78 12.58 -10.84
N LYS A 310 -2.16 13.86 -10.75
CA LYS A 310 -2.80 14.60 -11.84
C LYS A 310 -2.00 14.49 -13.13
N PRO A 311 -2.46 13.74 -14.16
CA PRO A 311 -1.70 13.61 -15.38
C PRO A 311 -1.46 14.98 -16.01
N ALA A 312 -0.21 15.24 -16.43
CA ALA A 312 0.10 16.44 -17.18
C ALA A 312 -0.51 16.35 -18.59
N ALA A 313 -0.85 17.49 -19.17
CA ALA A 313 -1.41 17.56 -20.53
C ALA A 313 -0.51 16.86 -21.57
N SER A 314 0.80 16.84 -21.37
CA SER A 314 1.77 16.19 -22.26
C SER A 314 1.63 14.67 -22.36
N TYR A 315 1.08 14.00 -21.35
CA TYR A 315 0.92 12.54 -21.34
C TYR A 315 -0.48 12.05 -20.99
N LEU A 316 -1.46 12.94 -20.77
CA LEU A 316 -2.85 12.56 -20.49
C LEU A 316 -3.42 11.62 -21.58
N GLY A 317 -3.09 11.87 -22.85
CA GLY A 317 -3.50 11.00 -23.98
C GLY A 317 -2.71 9.70 -24.12
N ASN A 318 -1.76 9.42 -23.22
CA ASN A 318 -0.86 8.25 -23.25
C ASN A 318 -0.96 7.40 -21.96
N ILE A 319 -1.64 7.90 -20.92
CA ILE A 319 -1.85 7.21 -19.66
C ILE A 319 -3.22 6.53 -19.63
N PHE A 320 -3.23 5.29 -19.16
CA PHE A 320 -4.39 4.46 -19.00
C PHE A 320 -4.53 4.06 -17.53
N THR A 321 -5.77 4.00 -17.06
CA THR A 321 -6.11 3.46 -15.75
C THR A 321 -6.80 2.11 -15.91
N THR A 322 -6.64 1.22 -14.94
CA THR A 322 -7.35 -0.08 -14.89
C THR A 322 -7.72 -0.39 -13.44
N GLY A 323 -8.55 -1.39 -13.23
CA GLY A 323 -9.01 -1.79 -11.91
C GLY A 323 -9.75 -0.65 -11.20
N LEU A 324 -9.23 -0.24 -10.05
CA LEU A 324 -9.88 0.77 -9.20
C LEU A 324 -9.29 2.17 -9.42
N VAL A 325 -8.30 2.32 -10.30
CA VAL A 325 -7.67 3.60 -10.60
C VAL A 325 -8.58 4.42 -11.52
N GLY A 326 -8.79 5.68 -11.16
CA GLY A 326 -9.59 6.62 -11.93
C GLY A 326 -8.99 8.02 -11.90
N TRP A 327 -8.99 8.69 -13.05
CA TRP A 327 -8.64 10.10 -13.15
C TRP A 327 -9.43 10.76 -14.29
N PRO A 328 -10.07 11.92 -14.07
CA PRO A 328 -10.84 12.62 -15.10
C PRO A 328 -10.03 12.86 -16.38
N GLY A 329 -10.52 12.30 -17.49
CA GLY A 329 -9.92 12.43 -18.82
C GLY A 329 -8.82 11.42 -19.16
N ALA A 330 -8.37 10.60 -18.20
CA ALA A 330 -7.53 9.44 -18.51
C ALA A 330 -8.42 8.31 -19.08
N THR A 331 -7.89 7.54 -20.04
CA THR A 331 -8.66 6.42 -20.61
C THR A 331 -8.64 5.24 -19.64
N HIS A 332 -9.81 4.80 -19.19
CA HIS A 332 -9.94 3.59 -18.37
C HIS A 332 -10.06 2.35 -19.28
N VAL A 333 -9.28 1.31 -18.99
CA VAL A 333 -9.35 0.01 -19.65
C VAL A 333 -9.73 -1.05 -18.63
N LYS A 334 -10.45 -2.08 -19.08
CA LYS A 334 -10.83 -3.19 -18.22
C LYS A 334 -9.61 -4.06 -17.91
N ASN A 335 -9.52 -4.60 -16.69
CA ASN A 335 -8.47 -5.58 -16.34
C ASN A 335 -8.42 -6.72 -17.36
N GLY A 336 -7.21 -7.04 -17.82
CA GLY A 336 -6.97 -8.07 -18.82
C GLY A 336 -7.34 -7.70 -20.26
N ASP A 337 -7.88 -6.51 -20.52
CA ASP A 337 -8.18 -6.01 -21.87
C ASP A 337 -7.31 -4.80 -22.20
N PHE A 338 -6.05 -5.06 -22.56
CA PHE A 338 -5.05 -4.01 -22.78
C PHE A 338 -4.84 -3.65 -24.25
N GLY A 339 -5.79 -4.00 -25.13
CA GLY A 339 -5.77 -3.63 -26.55
C GLY A 339 -5.47 -2.13 -26.78
N PRO A 340 -6.23 -1.21 -26.16
CA PRO A 340 -5.99 0.24 -26.31
C PRO A 340 -4.61 0.70 -25.85
N VAL A 341 -4.06 0.11 -24.78
CA VAL A 341 -2.72 0.41 -24.26
C VAL A 341 -1.66 0.00 -25.29
N ILE A 342 -1.82 -1.19 -25.87
CA ILE A 342 -0.91 -1.77 -26.85
C ILE A 342 -0.93 -0.98 -28.15
N GLU A 343 -2.12 -0.65 -28.66
CA GLU A 343 -2.30 0.19 -29.85
C GLU A 343 -1.63 1.55 -29.67
N LYS A 344 -1.84 2.17 -28.50
CA LYS A 344 -1.18 3.43 -28.18
C LYS A 344 0.34 3.30 -28.18
N ALA A 345 0.89 2.26 -27.55
CA ALA A 345 2.33 2.03 -27.53
C ALA A 345 2.93 1.84 -28.93
N LEU A 346 2.22 1.16 -29.83
CA LEU A 346 2.65 0.97 -31.23
C LEU A 346 2.64 2.30 -32.01
N ALA A 347 1.65 3.16 -31.76
CA ALA A 347 1.54 4.48 -32.38
C ALA A 347 2.56 5.50 -31.83
N MET A 348 3.07 5.30 -30.62
CA MET A 348 4.04 6.19 -29.97
C MET A 348 5.46 6.03 -30.55
N PRO A 349 6.33 7.05 -30.47
CA PRO A 349 7.70 6.97 -31.02
C PRO A 349 8.53 5.81 -30.47
N GLY A 350 8.40 5.51 -29.17
CA GLY A 350 9.31 4.60 -28.47
C GLY A 350 10.65 5.26 -28.15
N PHE A 351 11.57 4.51 -27.55
CA PHE A 351 12.93 4.98 -27.31
C PHE A 351 13.72 4.97 -28.63
N PRO A 352 14.45 6.05 -28.97
CA PRO A 352 15.18 6.13 -30.24
C PRO A 352 16.44 5.26 -30.25
N GLU A 353 17.03 5.00 -29.08
CA GLU A 353 18.29 4.28 -28.92
C GLU A 353 18.34 3.55 -27.56
N ASP A 354 19.25 2.60 -27.46
CA ASP A 354 19.59 1.97 -26.19
C ASP A 354 20.35 2.99 -25.32
N THR A 355 20.05 3.03 -24.02
CA THR A 355 20.81 3.82 -23.04
C THR A 355 21.17 2.96 -21.86
N ASP A 356 22.35 3.17 -21.28
CA ASP A 356 22.76 2.52 -20.04
C ASP A 356 22.67 3.52 -18.88
N LYS A 357 21.97 3.14 -17.82
CA LYS A 357 21.87 3.88 -16.55
C LYS A 357 22.22 3.01 -15.36
N GLY A 358 22.98 1.95 -15.60
CA GLY A 358 23.31 0.92 -14.63
C GLY A 358 22.14 -0.01 -14.34
N THR A 359 22.31 -0.76 -13.26
CA THR A 359 21.37 -1.79 -12.82
C THR A 359 21.10 -1.69 -11.32
N VAL A 360 20.02 -2.30 -10.87
CA VAL A 360 19.71 -2.54 -9.45
C VAL A 360 19.41 -4.01 -9.23
N MET A 361 19.28 -4.45 -7.97
CA MET A 361 18.81 -5.79 -7.65
C MET A 361 17.50 -5.75 -6.87
N THR A 362 16.64 -6.72 -7.14
CA THR A 362 15.40 -6.98 -6.40
C THR A 362 15.22 -8.48 -6.22
N GLY A 363 14.16 -8.89 -5.53
CA GLY A 363 13.80 -10.31 -5.36
C GLY A 363 14.43 -10.98 -4.14
N PHE A 364 14.78 -10.21 -3.10
CA PHE A 364 15.21 -10.75 -1.81
C PHE A 364 14.02 -11.03 -0.89
N GLY A 365 13.01 -11.75 -1.40
CA GLY A 365 11.88 -12.21 -0.59
C GLY A 365 12.31 -13.22 0.47
N HIS A 366 11.41 -13.58 1.40
CA HIS A 366 11.73 -14.47 2.51
C HIS A 366 12.38 -15.79 2.08
N ASN A 367 11.91 -16.45 1.02
CA ASN A 367 12.54 -17.68 0.52
C ASN A 367 14.00 -17.49 0.08
N ALA A 368 14.31 -16.38 -0.61
CA ALA A 368 15.68 -16.07 -1.04
C ALA A 368 16.60 -15.79 0.14
N VAL A 369 16.14 -14.98 1.10
CA VAL A 369 16.93 -14.64 2.30
C VAL A 369 17.11 -15.88 3.19
N MET A 370 16.07 -16.68 3.37
CA MET A 370 16.12 -17.91 4.16
C MET A 370 17.05 -18.96 3.52
N GLY A 371 17.14 -19.00 2.18
CA GLY A 371 18.09 -19.86 1.47
C GLY A 371 19.56 -19.58 1.78
N VAL A 372 19.88 -18.38 2.28
CA VAL A 372 21.24 -17.97 2.69
C VAL A 372 21.34 -17.69 4.21
N ALA A 373 20.34 -18.08 5.00
CA ALA A 373 20.29 -17.78 6.43
C ALA A 373 21.51 -18.27 7.20
N GLY A 374 22.06 -19.44 6.86
CA GLY A 374 23.29 -19.96 7.48
C GLY A 374 24.48 -19.02 7.33
N ALA A 375 24.72 -18.51 6.11
CA ALA A 375 25.79 -17.56 5.84
C ALA A 375 25.56 -16.21 6.56
N VAL A 376 24.32 -15.75 6.64
CA VAL A 376 23.94 -14.53 7.39
C VAL A 376 24.23 -14.73 8.88
N ILE A 377 23.78 -15.85 9.47
CA ILE A 377 23.98 -16.18 10.89
C ILE A 377 25.48 -16.29 11.20
N ASP A 378 26.25 -16.97 10.36
CA ASP A 378 27.69 -17.12 10.54
C ASP A 378 28.41 -15.77 10.45
N ALA A 379 28.00 -14.90 9.53
CA ALA A 379 28.56 -13.55 9.41
C ALA A 379 28.24 -12.67 10.63
N VAL A 380 27.05 -12.80 11.22
CA VAL A 380 26.69 -12.12 12.48
C VAL A 380 27.51 -12.67 13.65
N LYS A 381 27.57 -13.99 13.82
CA LYS A 381 28.35 -14.65 14.89
C LYS A 381 29.84 -14.36 14.81
N ALA A 382 30.38 -14.21 13.59
CA ALA A 382 31.77 -13.84 13.35
C ALA A 382 32.04 -12.32 13.48
N GLY A 383 31.03 -11.51 13.81
CA GLY A 383 31.16 -10.05 13.93
C GLY A 383 31.38 -9.31 12.61
N LYS A 384 31.14 -9.97 11.46
CA LYS A 384 31.28 -9.36 10.12
C LYS A 384 30.06 -8.50 9.77
N ILE A 385 28.88 -8.92 10.22
CA ILE A 385 27.66 -8.11 10.16
C ILE A 385 27.33 -7.73 11.59
N ARG A 386 27.46 -6.44 11.92
CA ARG A 386 27.15 -5.97 13.28
C ARG A 386 25.68 -5.62 13.48
N HIS A 387 24.99 -5.18 12.42
CA HIS A 387 23.63 -4.66 12.52
C HIS A 387 22.88 -4.71 11.19
N PHE A 388 21.55 -4.86 11.28
CA PHE A 388 20.61 -4.75 10.19
C PHE A 388 19.76 -3.49 10.36
N PHE A 389 19.54 -2.77 9.26
CA PHE A 389 18.59 -1.67 9.21
C PHE A 389 17.46 -2.04 8.26
N LEU A 390 16.22 -2.08 8.75
CA LEU A 390 15.05 -2.05 7.88
C LEU A 390 14.74 -0.58 7.57
N VAL A 391 15.22 -0.08 6.43
CA VAL A 391 14.88 1.25 5.93
C VAL A 391 13.80 1.07 4.86
N ALA A 392 12.54 1.28 5.23
CA ALA A 392 11.41 0.78 4.45
C ALA A 392 10.17 1.68 4.52
N GLY A 393 9.17 1.34 3.71
CA GLY A 393 7.84 1.96 3.73
C GLY A 393 7.62 2.91 2.56
N CYS A 394 6.72 3.88 2.69
CA CYS A 394 6.23 4.62 1.52
C CYS A 394 6.90 6.01 1.37
N ASP A 395 7.33 6.32 0.15
CA ASP A 395 7.88 7.63 -0.21
C ASP A 395 6.80 8.69 -0.43
N GLY A 396 7.20 9.96 -0.53
CA GLY A 396 6.32 11.08 -0.85
C GLY A 396 7.08 12.36 -1.20
N ALA A 397 6.35 13.44 -1.53
CA ALA A 397 6.97 14.68 -2.03
C ALA A 397 7.44 15.67 -0.94
N LYS A 398 7.18 15.38 0.34
CA LYS A 398 7.49 16.31 1.44
C LYS A 398 9.01 16.48 1.61
N PRO A 399 9.52 17.71 1.76
CA PRO A 399 10.91 17.94 2.14
C PRO A 399 11.30 17.22 3.45
N GLY A 400 12.59 16.91 3.60
CA GLY A 400 13.11 16.17 4.76
C GLY A 400 13.28 14.67 4.55
N ARG A 401 12.69 14.10 3.49
CA ARG A 401 12.85 12.68 3.13
C ARG A 401 14.26 12.33 2.60
N ASN A 402 15.12 13.31 2.37
CA ASN A 402 16.56 13.11 2.14
C ASN A 402 17.26 12.48 3.36
N TYR A 403 16.65 12.57 4.55
CA TYR A 403 17.06 11.80 5.74
C TYR A 403 17.32 10.33 5.39
N TYR A 404 16.42 9.67 4.65
CA TYR A 404 16.55 8.23 4.37
C TYR A 404 17.70 7.92 3.41
N THR A 405 17.94 8.81 2.42
CA THR A 405 19.11 8.71 1.53
C THR A 405 20.39 8.81 2.36
N GLU A 406 20.50 9.87 3.17
CA GLU A 406 21.70 10.17 3.95
C GLU A 406 21.96 9.12 5.05
N PHE A 407 20.90 8.61 5.70
CA PHE A 407 21.00 7.51 6.66
C PHE A 407 21.60 6.26 6.04
N VAL A 408 21.14 5.86 4.84
CA VAL A 408 21.67 4.68 4.14
C VAL A 408 23.09 4.91 3.64
N GLU A 409 23.43 6.10 3.15
CA GLU A 409 24.79 6.43 2.73
C GLU A 409 25.79 6.43 3.90
N LYS A 410 25.34 6.85 5.09
CA LYS A 410 26.16 6.87 6.31
C LYS A 410 26.15 5.54 7.07
N ALA A 411 25.31 4.58 6.70
CA ALA A 411 25.25 3.26 7.32
C ALA A 411 26.62 2.55 7.22
N PRO A 412 27.26 2.18 8.33
CA PRO A 412 28.63 1.66 8.31
C PRO A 412 28.80 0.36 7.50
N ALA A 413 29.99 0.17 6.94
CA ALA A 413 30.25 -0.87 5.93
C ALA A 413 30.02 -2.32 6.42
N ASP A 414 29.94 -2.53 7.72
CA ASP A 414 29.65 -3.79 8.42
C ASP A 414 28.15 -3.97 8.75
N THR A 415 27.26 -3.20 8.10
CA THR A 415 25.80 -3.27 8.27
C THR A 415 25.08 -3.65 6.97
N ILE A 416 23.92 -4.29 7.11
CA ILE A 416 23.03 -4.65 5.99
C ILE A 416 21.77 -3.77 6.04
N VAL A 417 21.36 -3.22 4.89
CA VAL A 417 20.11 -2.49 4.71
C VAL A 417 19.10 -3.40 4.02
N LEU A 418 18.03 -3.73 4.75
CA LEU A 418 16.81 -4.33 4.20
C LEU A 418 15.86 -3.21 3.78
N THR A 419 15.23 -3.34 2.63
CA THR A 419 14.23 -2.37 2.17
C THR A 419 13.05 -3.05 1.49
N LEU A 420 11.92 -2.37 1.48
CA LEU A 420 10.70 -2.74 0.77
C LEU A 420 9.86 -1.48 0.58
N ALA A 421 8.89 -1.56 -0.32
CA ALA A 421 8.05 -0.45 -0.75
C ALA A 421 8.83 0.73 -1.37
N CYS A 422 8.11 1.73 -1.85
CA CYS A 422 8.64 2.82 -2.67
C CYS A 422 9.58 3.78 -1.93
N GLY A 423 9.63 3.73 -0.59
CA GLY A 423 10.66 4.41 0.21
C GLY A 423 12.08 4.04 -0.23
N LYS A 424 12.26 2.83 -0.78
CA LYS A 424 13.53 2.36 -1.35
C LYS A 424 14.10 3.33 -2.38
N PHE A 425 13.27 4.03 -3.16
CA PHE A 425 13.74 4.87 -4.26
C PHE A 425 14.55 6.10 -3.80
N ARG A 426 14.64 6.34 -2.49
CA ARG A 426 15.59 7.28 -1.89
C ARG A 426 17.04 6.81 -1.96
N PHE A 427 17.30 5.52 -2.14
CA PHE A 427 18.63 4.91 -2.08
C PHE A 427 18.78 3.59 -2.86
N PHE A 428 17.78 3.18 -3.65
CA PHE A 428 17.73 1.88 -4.33
C PHE A 428 18.87 1.63 -5.33
N ASP A 429 19.48 2.70 -5.84
CA ASP A 429 20.55 2.68 -6.83
C ASP A 429 21.95 2.76 -6.22
N LYS A 430 22.05 2.90 -4.89
CA LYS A 430 23.33 3.04 -4.18
C LYS A 430 24.12 1.74 -4.22
N LYS A 431 25.42 1.86 -4.54
CA LYS A 431 26.36 0.74 -4.60
C LYS A 431 27.04 0.55 -3.25
N LEU A 432 26.30 -0.02 -2.31
CA LEU A 432 26.77 -0.18 -0.91
C LEU A 432 27.83 -1.28 -0.73
N GLY A 433 28.06 -2.13 -1.74
CA GLY A 433 28.98 -3.27 -1.67
C GLY A 433 28.31 -4.54 -1.11
N ASP A 434 29.14 -5.49 -0.69
CA ASP A 434 28.73 -6.75 -0.08
C ASP A 434 29.56 -7.08 1.17
N ILE A 435 29.04 -7.98 2.02
CA ILE A 435 29.76 -8.55 3.16
C ILE A 435 29.83 -10.05 2.96
N GLY A 436 30.99 -10.56 2.55
CA GLY A 436 31.19 -11.98 2.32
C GLY A 436 30.29 -12.55 1.21
N GLY A 437 30.04 -11.76 0.16
CA GLY A 437 29.16 -12.12 -0.96
C GLY A 437 27.67 -11.80 -0.72
N ILE A 438 27.28 -11.33 0.47
CA ILE A 438 25.91 -10.90 0.77
C ILE A 438 25.77 -9.41 0.44
N PRO A 439 24.93 -9.01 -0.54
CA PRO A 439 24.75 -7.60 -0.88
C PRO A 439 24.30 -6.78 0.33
N ARG A 440 24.85 -5.58 0.50
CA ARG A 440 24.49 -4.70 1.62
C ARG A 440 23.13 -4.02 1.47
N LEU A 441 22.54 -4.04 0.29
CA LEU A 441 21.19 -3.53 0.03
C LEU A 441 20.32 -4.67 -0.49
N LEU A 442 19.35 -5.09 0.32
CA LEU A 442 18.45 -6.21 0.02
C LEU A 442 17.02 -5.68 -0.14
N ASP A 443 16.57 -5.59 -1.39
CA ASP A 443 15.19 -5.24 -1.71
C ASP A 443 14.27 -6.46 -1.61
N MET A 444 13.45 -6.46 -0.55
CA MET A 444 12.50 -7.53 -0.22
C MET A 444 11.20 -7.46 -1.02
N GLY A 445 10.92 -6.32 -1.68
CA GLY A 445 9.82 -6.20 -2.61
C GLY A 445 8.88 -5.00 -2.38
N GLN A 446 7.60 -5.19 -2.61
CA GLN A 446 6.52 -4.21 -2.47
C GLN A 446 6.21 -3.93 -0.99
N CYS A 447 5.29 -3.01 -0.71
CA CYS A 447 4.81 -2.79 0.65
C CYS A 447 4.21 -4.04 1.32
N ASN A 448 3.45 -4.87 0.61
CA ASN A 448 2.94 -6.15 1.11
C ASN A 448 4.05 -7.15 1.50
N ASP A 449 5.23 -7.04 0.90
CA ASP A 449 6.38 -7.89 1.24
C ASP A 449 6.99 -7.54 2.61
N ALA A 450 6.35 -6.62 3.36
CA ALA A 450 6.50 -6.53 4.81
C ALA A 450 6.24 -7.88 5.50
N TYR A 451 5.37 -8.73 4.95
CA TYR A 451 5.24 -10.12 5.39
C TYR A 451 6.58 -10.88 5.29
N SER A 452 7.28 -10.78 4.16
CA SER A 452 8.61 -11.38 3.98
C SER A 452 9.62 -10.86 5.02
N ALA A 453 9.63 -9.55 5.30
CA ALA A 453 10.50 -8.96 6.32
C ALA A 453 10.20 -9.51 7.73
N ILE A 454 8.92 -9.66 8.08
CA ILE A 454 8.48 -10.25 9.35
C ILE A 454 8.94 -11.71 9.43
N GLN A 455 8.75 -12.52 8.38
CA GLN A 455 9.19 -13.92 8.37
C GLN A 455 10.70 -14.06 8.57
N VAL A 456 11.49 -13.21 7.90
CA VAL A 456 12.95 -13.17 8.08
C VAL A 456 13.33 -12.81 9.50
N ALA A 457 12.72 -11.77 10.09
CA ALA A 457 12.99 -11.36 11.46
C ALA A 457 12.65 -12.48 12.47
N VAL A 458 11.49 -13.11 12.33
CA VAL A 458 11.08 -14.25 13.20
C VAL A 458 12.05 -15.42 13.07
N ALA A 459 12.48 -15.75 11.86
CA ALA A 459 13.43 -16.82 11.63
C ALA A 459 14.82 -16.54 12.22
N LEU A 460 15.32 -15.31 12.07
CA LEU A 460 16.57 -14.90 12.69
C LEU A 460 16.48 -14.94 14.21
N ALA A 461 15.39 -14.43 14.80
CA ALA A 461 15.17 -14.45 16.24
C ALA A 461 15.22 -15.89 16.79
N LYS A 462 14.54 -16.83 16.10
CA LYS A 462 14.62 -18.26 16.42
C LYS A 462 16.04 -18.83 16.29
N ALA A 463 16.80 -18.42 15.27
CA ALA A 463 18.16 -18.92 15.06
C ALA A 463 19.18 -18.39 16.10
N PHE A 464 18.91 -17.23 16.71
CA PHE A 464 19.70 -16.64 17.77
C PHE A 464 19.17 -16.94 19.19
N ASP A 465 18.08 -17.71 19.29
CA ASP A 465 17.42 -18.02 20.57
C ASP A 465 17.05 -16.76 21.37
N CYS A 466 16.48 -15.77 20.69
CA CYS A 466 16.04 -14.50 21.28
C CYS A 466 14.69 -14.03 20.72
N GLY A 467 14.13 -12.96 21.28
CA GLY A 467 12.98 -12.26 20.73
C GLY A 467 13.35 -11.33 19.58
N VAL A 468 12.37 -10.98 18.73
CA VAL A 468 12.61 -10.09 17.57
C VAL A 468 13.16 -8.72 17.98
N ASN A 469 12.71 -8.19 19.12
CA ASN A 469 13.20 -6.91 19.67
C ASN A 469 14.65 -6.96 20.18
N GLU A 470 15.23 -8.16 20.34
CA GLU A 470 16.60 -8.39 20.80
C GLU A 470 17.57 -8.65 19.65
N LEU A 471 17.06 -8.77 18.41
CA LEU A 471 17.91 -8.86 17.23
C LEU A 471 18.72 -7.56 17.04
N PRO A 472 19.91 -7.64 16.42
CA PRO A 472 20.64 -6.48 15.96
C PRO A 472 19.96 -5.87 14.73
N LEU A 473 18.69 -5.47 14.87
CA LEU A 473 17.81 -4.96 13.84
C LEU A 473 17.19 -3.65 14.32
N SER A 474 17.24 -2.61 13.50
CA SER A 474 16.51 -1.36 13.76
C SER A 474 15.63 -0.98 12.58
N MET A 475 14.42 -0.52 12.89
CA MET A 475 13.40 -0.18 11.91
C MET A 475 13.30 1.34 11.73
N ILE A 476 13.60 1.79 10.52
CA ILE A 476 13.62 3.19 10.08
C ILE A 476 12.53 3.34 9.01
N LEU A 477 11.32 3.63 9.47
CA LEU A 477 10.11 3.50 8.68
C LEU A 477 9.65 4.86 8.14
N SER A 478 9.49 4.90 6.82
CA SER A 478 8.79 5.95 6.10
C SER A 478 7.33 5.56 5.89
N TRP A 479 6.41 6.50 5.95
CA TRP A 479 5.01 6.24 5.60
C TRP A 479 4.44 7.37 4.74
N TYR A 480 3.33 7.06 4.07
CA TYR A 480 2.61 8.03 3.26
C TYR A 480 1.10 7.78 3.33
N GLU A 481 0.65 6.57 2.98
CA GLU A 481 -0.77 6.23 2.83
C GLU A 481 -1.18 5.01 3.68
N GLN A 482 -2.36 4.47 3.41
CA GLN A 482 -3.08 3.58 4.31
C GLN A 482 -2.54 2.15 4.35
N LYS A 483 -1.90 1.67 3.29
CA LYS A 483 -1.18 0.38 3.33
C LYS A 483 -0.05 0.42 4.35
N ALA A 484 0.70 1.52 4.42
CA ALA A 484 1.71 1.72 5.46
C ALA A 484 1.12 1.79 6.88
N VAL A 485 -0.10 2.32 7.04
CA VAL A 485 -0.81 2.31 8.34
C VAL A 485 -1.13 0.88 8.75
N ALA A 486 -1.69 0.05 7.86
CA ALA A 486 -2.00 -1.35 8.17
C ALA A 486 -0.74 -2.17 8.53
N ILE A 487 0.38 -1.92 7.85
CA ILE A 487 1.67 -2.53 8.20
C ILE A 487 2.15 -2.08 9.58
N LEU A 488 2.07 -0.78 9.90
CA LEU A 488 2.44 -0.28 11.23
C LEU A 488 1.59 -0.96 12.32
N LEU A 489 0.28 -1.07 12.12
CA LEU A 489 -0.60 -1.78 13.06
C LEU A 489 -0.22 -3.25 13.21
N THR A 490 0.26 -3.88 12.14
CA THR A 490 0.79 -5.26 12.19
C THR A 490 2.02 -5.35 13.08
N LEU A 491 2.97 -4.43 12.93
CA LEU A 491 4.18 -4.39 13.77
C LEU A 491 3.82 -4.14 15.25
N LEU A 492 2.87 -3.25 15.52
CA LEU A 492 2.36 -3.01 16.87
C LEU A 492 1.67 -4.26 17.45
N HIS A 493 0.83 -4.95 16.67
CA HIS A 493 0.21 -6.22 17.09
C HIS A 493 1.25 -7.28 17.45
N LEU A 494 2.34 -7.37 16.68
CA LEU A 494 3.46 -8.28 16.94
C LEU A 494 4.35 -7.85 18.12
N GLY A 495 4.05 -6.73 18.78
CA GLY A 495 4.83 -6.23 19.91
C GLY A 495 6.20 -5.69 19.54
N ILE A 496 6.40 -5.29 18.27
CA ILE A 496 7.66 -4.70 17.81
C ILE A 496 7.84 -3.31 18.44
N LYS A 497 9.04 -3.06 18.96
CA LYS A 497 9.39 -1.83 19.67
C LYS A 497 10.52 -1.07 18.98
N ASN A 498 10.81 0.13 19.48
CA ASN A 498 11.97 0.94 19.10
C ASN A 498 11.97 1.36 17.61
N MET A 499 10.79 1.48 17.01
CA MET A 499 10.63 1.88 15.60
C MET A 499 10.77 3.40 15.46
N ARG A 500 11.55 3.85 14.47
CA ARG A 500 11.57 5.26 14.06
C ARG A 500 10.59 5.46 12.90
N LEU A 501 9.68 6.41 13.03
CA LEU A 501 8.63 6.70 12.05
C LEU A 501 8.72 8.15 11.54
N GLY A 502 8.72 8.33 10.22
CA GLY A 502 8.82 9.66 9.63
C GLY A 502 8.30 9.79 8.20
N PRO A 503 8.48 10.97 7.55
CA PRO A 503 9.21 12.12 8.07
C PRO A 503 8.45 12.94 9.12
N THR A 504 7.14 12.71 9.27
CA THR A 504 6.34 13.21 10.40
C THR A 504 5.42 12.13 10.91
N LEU A 505 4.98 12.25 12.16
CA LEU A 505 3.99 11.35 12.73
C LEU A 505 2.59 11.58 12.13
N PRO A 506 1.70 10.58 12.14
CA PRO A 506 0.34 10.74 11.60
C PRO A 506 -0.50 11.79 12.31
N ALA A 507 -1.12 12.66 11.52
CA ALA A 507 -1.96 13.77 11.99
C ALA A 507 -3.25 13.30 12.71
N PHE A 508 -3.64 12.05 12.50
CA PHE A 508 -4.82 11.45 13.09
C PHE A 508 -4.57 10.82 14.47
N LEU A 509 -3.35 10.92 15.00
CA LEU A 509 -3.02 10.50 16.37
C LEU A 509 -3.07 11.72 17.31
N THR A 510 -3.87 11.63 18.37
CA THR A 510 -3.83 12.64 19.44
C THR A 510 -2.54 12.55 20.26
N PRO A 511 -2.18 13.58 21.04
CA PRO A 511 -1.05 13.51 21.96
C PRO A 511 -1.12 12.32 22.93
N ASN A 512 -2.29 11.96 23.45
CA ASN A 512 -2.43 10.84 24.37
C ASN A 512 -2.24 9.48 23.67
N VAL A 513 -2.80 9.31 22.47
CA VAL A 513 -2.59 8.08 21.68
C VAL A 513 -1.12 7.95 21.26
N LEU A 514 -0.48 9.06 20.90
CA LEU A 514 0.96 9.08 20.63
C LEU A 514 1.78 8.70 21.88
N ASN A 515 1.46 9.27 23.05
CA ASN A 515 2.13 8.92 24.31
C ASN A 515 1.96 7.44 24.64
N PHE A 516 0.77 6.87 24.41
CA PHE A 516 0.57 5.42 24.55
C PHE A 516 1.52 4.62 23.65
N LEU A 517 1.72 5.03 22.39
CA LEU A 517 2.66 4.36 21.50
C LEU A 517 4.12 4.49 21.98
N VAL A 518 4.49 5.64 22.54
CA VAL A 518 5.82 5.87 23.12
C VAL A 518 6.03 4.97 24.35
N GLU A 519 5.10 4.97 25.30
CA GLU A 519 5.24 4.21 26.55
C GLU A 519 5.24 2.69 26.33
N ASN A 520 4.45 2.19 25.38
CA ASN A 520 4.28 0.75 25.18
C ASN A 520 5.20 0.16 24.11
N TYR A 521 5.53 0.94 23.07
CA TYR A 521 6.29 0.48 21.89
C TYR A 521 7.57 1.26 21.64
N ASP A 522 7.88 2.29 22.42
CA ASP A 522 9.06 3.15 22.22
C ASP A 522 9.15 3.67 20.76
N ILE A 523 8.01 4.05 20.18
CA ILE A 523 7.96 4.67 18.86
C ILE A 523 8.64 6.04 18.92
N LYS A 524 9.45 6.36 17.92
CA LYS A 524 10.23 7.61 17.87
C LYS A 524 9.98 8.34 16.56
N PRO A 525 9.86 9.67 16.56
CA PRO A 525 10.09 10.41 15.34
C PRO A 525 11.55 10.24 14.89
N ILE A 526 11.81 10.39 13.59
CA ILE A 526 13.20 10.51 13.10
C ILE A 526 13.84 11.81 13.59
N SER A 527 15.17 11.80 13.80
CA SER A 527 15.97 13.01 14.07
C SER A 527 16.85 13.34 12.85
N THR A 528 18.13 13.63 13.05
CA THR A 528 19.13 13.63 11.97
C THR A 528 19.74 12.23 11.77
N PRO A 529 20.25 11.90 10.57
CA PRO A 529 20.88 10.61 10.32
C PRO A 529 22.04 10.30 11.27
N ASP A 530 22.87 11.30 11.60
CA ASP A 530 24.01 11.15 12.51
C ASP A 530 23.58 10.82 13.94
N GLU A 531 22.58 11.54 14.46
CA GLU A 531 22.04 11.31 15.80
C GLU A 531 21.36 9.95 15.90
N ASP A 532 20.60 9.56 14.88
CA ASP A 532 19.90 8.28 14.88
C ASP A 532 20.87 7.10 14.74
N LEU A 533 21.88 7.19 13.86
CA LEU A 533 22.91 6.16 13.76
C LEU A 533 23.69 6.03 15.07
N LYS A 534 24.09 7.14 15.68
CA LYS A 534 24.76 7.14 17.00
C LYS A 534 23.88 6.51 18.08
N ALA A 535 22.62 6.92 18.16
CA ALA A 535 21.69 6.38 19.15
C ALA A 535 21.40 4.88 18.97
N ILE A 536 21.47 4.35 17.75
CA ILE A 536 21.26 2.93 17.47
C ILE A 536 22.52 2.10 17.75
N LEU A 537 23.69 2.61 17.38
CA LEU A 537 24.92 1.83 17.31
C LEU A 537 25.88 2.04 18.50
N GLY A 538 25.65 3.09 19.32
CA GLY A 538 26.50 3.46 20.46
C GLY A 538 27.51 4.55 20.14
#